data_AF-A0A2V9PWH8-F1
#
_entry.id   AF-A0A2V9PWH8-F1
#
_cell.length_a   1.000
_cell.length_b   1.000
_cell.length_c   1.000
_cell.angle_alpha   90.00
_cell.angle_beta   90.00
_cell.angle_gamma   90.00
#
_symmetry.space_group_name_H-M   'P 1'
#
loop_
_entity.id
_entity.type
_entity.pdbx_description
1 polymer ?
#
loop_
_entity_poly.entity_id
_entity_poly.type
_entity_poly.pdbx_seq_one_letter_code
_entity_poly.pdbx_strand_id
1 'polypeptide(L)'
;EDALTATDRIRRCLERERFSFRGSTVNVTASFGISGFQGETATEWTDLLCQADAALYAAKRGGRNRIEFASELSVEPATIAFNG
;
A
#
# COMPACT_ATOMS: atom_id res chain seq x y z
N GLU A 1 8.73 -16.13 4.01
CA GLU A 1 8.57 -14.78 4.59
C GLU A 1 7.24 -14.27 4.07
N ASP A 2 6.32 -13.91 4.96
CA ASP A 2 4.95 -13.54 4.57
C ASP A 2 4.87 -12.05 4.17
N ALA A 3 3.82 -11.67 3.44
CA ALA A 3 3.66 -10.33 2.87
C ALA A 3 3.77 -9.21 3.93
N LEU A 4 3.25 -9.43 5.14
CA LEU A 4 3.38 -8.46 6.24
C LEU A 4 4.84 -8.26 6.64
N THR A 5 5.57 -9.36 6.86
CA THR A 5 6.95 -9.35 7.34
C THR A 5 7.88 -8.68 6.35
N ALA A 6 7.73 -9.01 5.06
CA ALA A 6 8.52 -8.41 3.98
C ALA A 6 8.27 -6.89 3.89
N THR A 7 6.99 -6.50 3.92
CA THR A 7 6.59 -5.09 3.82
C THR A 7 7.02 -4.28 5.04
N ASP A 8 6.87 -4.80 6.26
CA ASP A 8 7.28 -4.10 7.48
C ASP A 8 8.80 -3.92 7.55
N ARG A 9 9.58 -4.88 7.04
CA ARG A 9 11.03 -4.71 6.88
C ARG A 9 11.35 -3.50 5.99
N ILE A 10 10.69 -3.38 4.84
CA ILE A 10 10.89 -2.25 3.91
C ILE A 10 10.47 -0.93 4.56
N ARG A 11 9.29 -0.90 5.21
CA ARG A 11 8.78 0.29 5.92
C ARG A 11 9.77 0.79 6.97
N ARG A 12 10.27 -0.11 7.83
CA ARG A 12 11.26 0.23 8.87
C ARG A 12 12.61 0.66 8.30
N CYS A 13 13.01 0.08 7.17
CA CYS A 13 14.24 0.47 6.48
C CYS A 13 14.15 1.95 6.05
N LEU A 14 13.06 2.31 5.36
CA LEU A 14 12.80 3.70 4.93
C LEU A 14 12.71 4.67 6.10
N GLU A 15 11.99 4.29 7.16
CA GLU A 15 11.81 5.12 8.36
C GLU A 15 13.13 5.43 9.09
N ARG A 16 14.06 4.47 9.10
CA ARG A 16 15.36 4.62 9.77
C ARG A 16 16.39 5.33 8.91
N GLU A 17 16.27 5.23 7.59
CA GLU A 17 17.26 5.75 6.66
C GLU A 17 17.22 7.29 6.63
N ARG A 18 18.41 7.88 6.63
CA ARG A 18 18.58 9.34 6.52
C ARG A 18 19.10 9.67 5.14
N PHE A 19 18.27 10.32 4.34
CA PHE A 19 18.59 10.65 2.96
C PHE A 19 19.26 12.03 2.89
N SER A 20 20.37 12.12 2.15
CA SER A 20 20.96 13.41 1.81
C SER A 20 20.32 13.92 0.53
N PHE A 21 19.64 15.07 0.61
CA PHE A 21 19.00 15.71 -0.54
C PHE A 21 19.27 17.21 -0.51
N ARG A 22 19.92 17.72 -1.57
CA ARG A 22 20.28 19.15 -1.72
C ARG A 22 21.03 19.74 -0.51
N GLY A 23 21.95 18.96 0.05
CA GLY A 23 22.74 19.38 1.23
C GLY A 23 21.98 19.36 2.55
N SER A 24 20.73 18.89 2.57
CA SER A 24 19.94 18.69 3.78
C SER A 24 19.71 17.21 4.05
N THR A 25 19.65 16.82 5.32
CA THR A 25 19.23 15.48 5.72
C THR A 25 17.71 15.44 5.87
N VAL A 26 17.07 14.53 5.15
CA VAL A 26 15.63 14.30 5.23
C VAL A 26 15.32 12.88 5.67
N ASN A 27 14.28 12.75 6.48
CA ASN A 27 13.71 11.46 6.84
C ASN A 27 12.42 11.27 6.06
N VAL A 28 12.29 10.13 5.42
CA VAL A 28 11.08 9.76 4.67
C VAL A 28 10.43 8.55 5.33
N THR A 29 9.13 8.42 5.15
CA THR A 29 8.39 7.22 5.54
C THR A 29 7.52 6.80 4.37
N ALA A 30 7.10 5.54 4.36
CA ALA A 30 6.17 5.01 3.38
C ALA A 30 4.98 4.36 4.07
N SER A 31 3.82 4.43 3.42
CA SER A 31 2.63 3.68 3.80
C SER A 31 2.38 2.62 2.73
N PHE A 32 1.80 1.49 3.11
CA PHE A 32 1.65 0.34 2.23
C PHE A 32 0.23 -0.21 2.33
N GLY A 33 -0.32 -0.63 1.20
CA GLY A 33 -1.53 -1.43 1.11
C GLY A 33 -1.18 -2.82 0.59
N ILE A 34 -1.74 -3.86 1.21
CA ILE A 34 -1.52 -5.26 0.82
C ILE A 34 -2.85 -5.89 0.44
N SER A 35 -2.91 -6.51 -0.73
CA SER A 35 -3.99 -7.41 -1.14
C SER A 35 -3.42 -8.79 -1.49
N GLY A 36 -4.29 -9.79 -1.57
CA GLY A 36 -3.92 -11.14 -1.95
C GLY A 36 -5.15 -11.93 -2.37
N PHE A 37 -4.92 -13.03 -3.08
CA PHE A 37 -6.00 -13.93 -3.48
C PHE A 37 -6.68 -14.52 -2.24
N GLN A 38 -8.01 -14.42 -2.18
CA GLN A 38 -8.82 -14.98 -1.11
C GLN A 38 -9.68 -16.11 -1.68
N GLY A 39 -9.56 -17.31 -1.10
CA GLY A 39 -10.32 -18.49 -1.53
C GLY A 39 -9.86 -19.09 -2.86
N GLU A 40 -10.74 -19.88 -3.47
CA GLU A 40 -10.45 -20.64 -4.70
C GLU A 40 -10.87 -19.91 -5.98
N THR A 41 -11.60 -18.80 -5.85
CA THR A 41 -12.07 -18.04 -7.01
C THR A 41 -10.94 -17.22 -7.60
N ALA A 42 -10.69 -17.38 -8.89
CA ALA A 42 -9.75 -16.55 -9.62
C ALA A 42 -10.18 -15.08 -9.50
N THR A 43 -9.38 -14.30 -8.78
CA THR A 43 -9.54 -12.85 -8.71
C THR A 43 -8.71 -12.25 -9.85
N GLU A 44 -9.27 -11.32 -10.60
CA GLU A 44 -8.51 -10.64 -11.65
C GLU A 44 -7.39 -9.79 -11.04
N TRP A 45 -6.26 -9.72 -11.73
CA TRP A 45 -5.10 -8.94 -11.26
C TRP A 45 -5.45 -7.47 -11.00
N THR A 46 -6.32 -6.90 -11.83
CA THR A 46 -6.79 -5.51 -11.69
C THR A 46 -7.55 -5.29 -10.38
N ASP A 47 -8.31 -6.27 -9.93
CA ASP A 47 -9.10 -6.15 -8.69
C ASP A 47 -8.18 -6.17 -7.46
N LEU A 48 -7.18 -7.07 -7.47
CA LEU A 48 -6.15 -7.10 -6.43
C LEU A 48 -5.38 -5.77 -6.36
N LEU A 49 -5.06 -5.17 -7.51
CA LEU A 49 -4.38 -3.88 -7.54
C LEU A 49 -5.27 -2.76 -6.97
N CYS A 50 -6.54 -2.70 -7.36
CA CYS A 50 -7.50 -1.73 -6.83
C CYS A 50 -7.67 -1.88 -5.31
N GLN A 51 -7.76 -3.10 -4.82
CA GLN A 51 -7.84 -3.41 -3.39
C GLN A 51 -6.58 -2.96 -2.62
N ALA A 52 -5.39 -3.21 -3.17
CA ALA A 52 -4.14 -2.76 -2.58
C ALA A 52 -4.05 -1.22 -2.54
N ASP A 53 -4.49 -0.53 -3.60
CA ASP A 53 -4.50 0.94 -3.63
C ASP A 53 -5.50 1.53 -2.61
N ALA A 54 -6.69 0.92 -2.49
CA ALA A 54 -7.66 1.32 -1.47
C ALA A 54 -7.10 1.17 -0.05
N ALA A 55 -6.43 0.04 0.25
CA ALA A 55 -5.73 -0.17 1.51
C ALA A 55 -4.60 0.84 1.73
N LEU A 56 -3.80 1.13 0.70
CA LEU A 56 -2.76 2.16 0.76
C LEU A 56 -3.35 3.54 1.09
N TYR A 57 -4.51 3.85 0.52
CA TYR A 57 -5.18 5.11 0.77
C TYR A 57 -5.75 5.18 2.20
N ALA A 58 -6.29 4.07 2.72
CA ALA A 58 -6.64 3.94 4.13
C ALA A 58 -5.43 4.17 5.05
N ALA A 59 -4.28 3.57 4.72
CA ALA A 59 -3.03 3.77 5.46
C ALA A 59 -2.61 5.25 5.51
N LYS A 60 -2.74 5.96 4.38
CA LYS A 60 -2.44 7.41 4.29
C LYS A 60 -3.41 8.25 5.13
N ARG A 61 -4.71 7.91 5.14
CA ARG A 61 -5.74 8.61 5.94
C ARG A 61 -5.63 8.30 7.43
N GLY A 62 -5.22 7.09 7.79
CA GLY A 62 -5.06 6.61 9.16
C GLY A 62 -3.77 7.08 9.88
N GLY A 63 -3.09 8.10 9.35
CA GLY A 63 -1.90 8.68 10.00
C GLY A 63 -0.55 8.33 9.35
N ARG A 64 -0.55 7.67 8.18
CA ARG A 64 0.65 7.31 7.40
C ARG A 64 1.61 6.39 8.17
N ASN A 65 2.77 6.11 7.55
CA ASN A 65 3.84 5.25 8.06
C ASN A 65 3.33 3.90 8.64
N ARG A 66 2.41 3.27 7.91
CA ARG A 66 1.73 2.05 8.36
C ARG A 66 1.39 1.14 7.18
N ILE A 67 0.98 -0.07 7.52
CA ILE A 67 0.54 -1.10 6.60
C ILE A 67 -0.94 -1.33 6.87
N GLU A 68 -1.75 -1.33 5.83
CA GLU A 68 -3.15 -1.76 5.88
C GLU A 68 -3.37 -2.91 4.91
N PHE A 69 -4.26 -3.83 5.28
CA PHE A 69 -4.71 -4.90 4.39
C PHE A 69 -6.00 -4.48 3.70
N ALA A 70 -6.19 -4.91 2.46
CA ALA A 70 -7.48 -4.81 1.81
C ALA A 70 -8.54 -5.54 2.64
N SER A 71 -9.58 -4.84 3.06
CA SER A 71 -10.78 -5.45 3.64
C SER A 71 -11.71 -5.96 2.54
N GLU A 72 -12.46 -7.02 2.80
CA GLU A 72 -13.49 -7.59 1.90
C GLU A 72 -14.63 -6.63 1.50
N LEU A 73 -14.61 -5.37 1.93
CA LEU A 73 -15.64 -4.40 1.58
C LEU A 73 -15.59 -4.11 0.08
N SER A 74 -16.59 -4.65 -0.62
CA SER A 74 -17.07 -4.34 -1.97
C SER A 74 -16.45 -3.06 -2.51
N VAL A 75 -15.43 -3.21 -3.34
CA VAL A 75 -14.89 -2.11 -4.11
C VAL A 75 -15.95 -1.77 -5.15
N GLU A 76 -16.80 -0.79 -4.87
CA GLU A 76 -17.40 -0.02 -5.96
C GLU A 76 -16.22 0.53 -6.76
N PRO A 77 -16.10 0.19 -8.05
CA PRO A 77 -14.94 0.60 -8.83
C PRO A 77 -14.87 2.12 -8.75
N ALA A 78 -13.81 2.63 -8.12
CA ALA A 78 -13.46 4.03 -8.24
C ALA A 78 -13.29 4.25 -9.74
N THR A 79 -14.30 4.88 -10.36
CA THR A 79 -14.33 5.17 -11.78
C THR A 79 -13.18 6.12 -12.04
N ILE A 80 -12.02 5.56 -12.39
CA ILE A 80 -10.97 6.30 -13.06
C ILE A 80 -11.47 6.43 -14.48
N ALA A 81 -12.26 7.47 -14.72
CA ALA A 81 -12.56 7.93 -16.07
C ALA A 81 -11.24 8.29 -16.74
N PHE A 82 -10.65 7.34 -17.46
CA PHE A 82 -9.71 7.65 -18.52
C PHE A 82 -10.52 8.26 -19.66
N ASN A 83 -10.69 9.58 -19.62
CA ASN A 83 -11.04 10.33 -20.82
C ASN A 83 -9.80 10.37 -21.72
N GLY A 84 -9.81 9.54 -22.75
CA GLY A 84 -8.94 9.59 -23.92
C GLY A 84 -9.79 9.45 -25.17
#